data_AF-A0A8R2JLS4-F1
#
_entry.id   AF-A0A8R2JLS4-F1
#
_cell.length_a   1.000
_cell.length_b   1.000
_cell.length_c   1.000
_cell.angle_alpha   90.00
_cell.angle_beta   90.00
_cell.angle_gamma   90.00
#
_symmetry.space_group_name_H-M   'P 1'
#
loop_
_entity.id
_entity.type
_entity.pdbx_description
1 polymer ?
#
loop_
_entity_poly.entity_id
_entity_poly.type
_entity_poly.pdbx_seq_one_letter_code
_entity_poly.pdbx_strand_id
1 'polypeptide(L)'
;MKILPKGTPPCARKKQICQLVNDRIFISGGISPISTELVESVFKWILDDLHVLDLKPSLKDMCMVNVWEKMKEMKIDNFNDLHIPLSLKHDMAAFKPLELMKT
;
A
#
# COMPACT_ATOMS: atom_id res chain seq x y z
N MET A 1 10.44 -18.10 -9.08
CA MET A 1 10.17 -16.71 -9.55
C MET A 1 10.05 -15.81 -8.33
N LYS A 2 10.74 -14.67 -8.28
CA LYS A 2 10.65 -13.69 -7.17
C LYS A 2 9.83 -12.50 -7.65
N ILE A 3 8.79 -12.12 -6.90
CA ILE A 3 7.96 -10.95 -7.22
C ILE A 3 8.57 -9.73 -6.50
N LEU A 4 8.73 -8.62 -7.21
CA LEU A 4 9.04 -7.30 -6.63
C LEU A 4 7.82 -6.39 -6.82
N PRO A 5 6.89 -6.34 -5.85
CA PRO A 5 5.76 -5.41 -5.91
C PRO A 5 6.22 -3.96 -5.70
N LYS A 6 5.44 -3.02 -6.25
CA LYS A 6 5.58 -1.58 -5.98
C LYS A 6 4.72 -1.18 -4.78
N GLY A 7 5.09 -0.09 -4.10
CA GLY A 7 4.40 0.40 -2.90
C GLY A 7 5.02 -0.10 -1.59
N THR A 8 4.29 0.10 -0.49
CA THR A 8 4.72 -0.30 0.86
C THR A 8 4.43 -1.79 1.09
N PRO A 9 5.43 -2.65 1.35
CA PRO A 9 5.17 -4.04 1.67
C PRO A 9 4.60 -4.19 3.10
N PRO A 10 3.81 -5.23 3.38
CA PRO A 10 3.44 -5.57 4.75
C PRO A 10 4.70 -5.86 5.57
N CYS A 11 4.69 -5.45 6.84
CA CYS A 11 5.69 -5.88 7.81
C CYS A 11 5.65 -7.42 7.97
N ALA A 12 6.78 -8.02 8.37
CA ALA A 12 6.83 -9.42 8.74
C ALA A 12 5.77 -9.71 9.81
N ARG A 13 5.04 -10.82 9.69
CA ARG A 13 3.92 -11.17 10.57
C ARG A 13 3.57 -12.66 10.52
N LYS A 14 2.80 -13.13 11.50
CA LYS A 14 2.25 -14.48 11.63
C LYS A 14 0.73 -14.42 11.73
N LYS A 15 0.01 -15.52 11.46
CA LYS A 15 -1.46 -15.62 11.58
C LYS A 15 -2.26 -14.55 10.79
N GLN A 16 -1.68 -13.99 9.73
CA GLN A 16 -2.39 -13.12 8.78
C GLN A 16 -3.41 -13.93 7.98
N ILE A 17 -4.46 -13.28 7.49
CA ILE A 17 -5.36 -13.86 6.49
C ILE A 17 -4.84 -13.48 5.10
N CYS A 18 -4.67 -14.45 4.21
CA CYS A 18 -4.37 -14.22 2.80
C CYS A 18 -5.49 -14.81 1.94
N GLN A 19 -6.11 -14.00 1.08
CA GLN A 19 -7.18 -14.43 0.18
C GLN A 19 -6.87 -13.98 -1.26
N LEU A 20 -6.92 -14.91 -2.21
CA LEU A 20 -6.89 -14.60 -3.64
C LEU A 20 -8.33 -14.42 -4.13
N VAL A 21 -8.64 -13.24 -4.66
CA VAL A 21 -9.92 -12.94 -5.31
C VAL A 21 -9.62 -12.36 -6.68
N ASN A 22 -10.00 -13.10 -7.73
CA ASN A 22 -9.58 -12.81 -9.11
C ASN A 22 -8.05 -12.68 -9.20
N ASP A 23 -7.55 -11.63 -9.85
CA ASP A 23 -6.12 -11.32 -10.01
C ASP A 23 -5.51 -10.56 -8.80
N ARG A 24 -6.15 -10.55 -7.62
CA ARG A 24 -5.71 -9.76 -6.44
C ARG A 24 -5.57 -10.61 -5.17
N ILE A 25 -4.45 -10.46 -4.47
CA ILE A 25 -4.22 -11.06 -3.15
C ILE A 25 -4.46 -10.00 -2.08
N PHE A 26 -5.44 -10.26 -1.21
CA PHE A 26 -5.75 -9.47 -0.03
C PHE A 26 -5.03 -10.10 1.17
N ILE A 27 -4.24 -9.30 1.88
CA ILE A 27 -3.50 -9.71 3.09
C ILE A 27 -3.98 -8.81 4.23
N SER A 28 -4.71 -9.38 5.18
CA SER A 28 -5.28 -8.62 6.30
C SER A 28 -4.77 -9.09 7.66
N GLY A 29 -4.43 -8.10 8.47
CA GLY A 29 -4.03 -8.25 9.87
C GLY A 29 -2.91 -9.26 10.12
N GLY A 30 -3.01 -9.95 11.27
CA GLY A 30 -2.01 -10.88 11.78
C GLY A 30 -1.30 -10.35 13.02
N ILE A 31 -0.13 -10.91 13.34
CA ILE A 31 0.67 -10.57 14.53
C ILE A 31 2.13 -10.30 14.14
N SER A 32 2.66 -9.12 14.48
CA SER A 32 4.07 -8.75 14.24
C SER A 32 5.05 -9.57 15.12
N PRO A 33 6.24 -9.94 14.62
CA PRO A 33 7.26 -10.70 15.36
C PRO A 33 8.24 -9.82 16.15
N ILE A 34 8.18 -8.50 15.99
CA ILE A 34 8.82 -7.52 16.87
C ILE A 34 7.88 -7.39 18.08
N SER A 35 8.28 -7.52 19.35
CA SER A 35 9.60 -7.90 19.91
C SER A 35 9.48 -8.81 21.15
N THR A 36 10.61 -9.17 21.77
CA THR A 36 10.73 -10.09 22.92
C THR A 36 10.82 -9.44 24.30
N GLU A 37 10.48 -8.16 24.46
CA GLU A 37 10.61 -7.46 25.75
C GLU A 37 9.27 -6.92 26.29
N LEU A 38 9.01 -7.30 27.54
CA LEU A 38 7.94 -6.90 28.47
C LEU A 38 6.53 -6.60 27.92
N VAL A 39 5.66 -7.59 28.16
CA VAL A 39 4.31 -7.44 28.75
C VAL A 39 3.86 -5.99 28.98
N GLU A 40 2.91 -5.51 28.16
CA GLU A 40 1.92 -4.51 28.63
C GLU A 40 0.65 -4.39 27.78
N SER A 41 0.64 -4.83 26.51
CA SER A 41 -0.63 -5.11 25.82
C SER A 41 -0.50 -6.17 24.73
N VAL A 42 -1.25 -7.27 24.87
CA VAL A 42 -1.36 -8.33 23.83
C VAL A 42 -1.98 -7.77 22.54
N PHE A 43 -2.82 -6.74 22.65
CA PHE A 43 -3.49 -6.07 21.53
C PHE A 43 -2.56 -5.25 20.63
N LYS A 44 -1.47 -4.66 21.14
CA LYS A 44 -0.56 -3.81 20.35
C LYS A 44 0.19 -4.56 19.24
N TRP A 45 0.20 -5.89 19.29
CA TRP A 45 0.84 -6.74 18.30
C TRP A 45 -0.13 -7.24 17.23
N ILE A 46 -1.45 -7.09 17.45
CA ILE A 46 -2.49 -7.46 16.49
C ILE A 46 -2.57 -6.33 15.45
N LEU A 47 -2.42 -6.70 14.20
CA LEU A 47 -2.53 -5.81 13.06
C LEU A 47 -3.98 -5.87 12.54
N ASP A 48 -4.53 -4.71 12.16
CA ASP A 48 -5.84 -4.53 11.54
C ASP A 48 -5.74 -3.94 10.11
N ASP A 49 -4.52 -3.82 9.60
CA ASP A 49 -4.22 -3.29 8.27
C ASP A 49 -4.64 -4.23 7.13
N LEU A 50 -4.85 -3.65 5.94
CA LEU A 50 -5.16 -4.38 4.71
C LEU A 50 -4.15 -4.01 3.61
N HIS A 51 -3.41 -5.01 3.13
CA HIS A 51 -2.54 -4.89 1.96
C HIS A 51 -3.21 -5.59 0.77
N VAL A 52 -3.15 -4.98 -0.40
CA VAL A 52 -3.65 -5.57 -1.65
C VAL A 52 -2.51 -5.65 -2.65
N LEU A 53 -2.15 -6.87 -3.04
CA LEU A 53 -1.21 -7.15 -4.11
C LEU A 53 -2.00 -7.45 -5.38
N ASP A 54 -2.02 -6.48 -6.31
CA ASP A 54 -2.58 -6.66 -7.65
C ASP A 54 -1.56 -7.39 -8.54
N LEU A 55 -1.94 -8.55 -9.05
CA LEU A 55 -1.10 -9.39 -9.92
C LEU A 55 -1.24 -9.01 -11.41
N LYS A 56 -2.20 -8.15 -11.74
CA LYS A 56 -2.54 -7.75 -13.12
C LYS A 56 -2.97 -6.27 -13.18
N PRO A 57 -2.12 -5.35 -12.71
CA PRO A 57 -2.41 -3.92 -12.77
C PRO A 57 -2.62 -3.48 -14.22
N SER A 58 -3.57 -2.57 -14.44
CA SER A 58 -3.77 -2.00 -15.77
C SER A 58 -2.62 -1.05 -16.12
N LEU A 59 -2.49 -0.70 -17.41
CA LEU A 59 -1.54 0.32 -17.84
C LEU A 59 -1.78 1.66 -17.13
N LYS A 60 -3.05 2.00 -16.85
CA LYS A 60 -3.42 3.19 -16.07
C LYS A 60 -2.80 3.11 -14.67
N ASP A 61 -3.01 2.01 -13.95
CA ASP A 61 -2.50 1.85 -12.58
C ASP A 61 -0.96 1.93 -12.53
N MET A 62 -0.28 1.30 -13.49
CA MET A 62 1.19 1.38 -13.61
C MET A 62 1.68 2.81 -13.91
N CYS A 63 0.99 3.54 -14.79
CA CYS A 63 1.28 4.95 -15.04
C CYS A 63 1.06 5.82 -13.80
N MET A 64 0.00 5.56 -13.02
CA MET A 64 -0.34 6.30 -11.80
C MET A 64 0.74 6.13 -10.72
N VAL A 65 1.23 4.91 -10.51
CA VAL A 65 2.38 4.63 -9.62
C VAL A 65 3.61 5.41 -10.08
N ASN A 66 3.94 5.35 -11.38
CA ASN A 66 5.11 6.03 -11.93
C ASN A 66 5.03 7.56 -11.81
N VAL A 67 3.84 8.15 -11.96
CA VAL A 67 3.63 9.59 -11.73
C VAL A 67 3.88 9.93 -10.27
N TRP A 68 3.38 9.13 -9.31
CA TRP A 68 3.62 9.35 -7.89
C TRP A 68 5.09 9.25 -7.49
N GLU A 69 5.81 8.26 -8.05
CA GLU A 69 7.26 8.12 -7.86
C GLU A 69 8.00 9.35 -8.41
N LYS A 70 7.66 9.82 -9.62
CA LYS A 70 8.29 11.01 -10.23
C LYS A 70 7.97 12.31 -9.50
N MET A 71 6.74 12.49 -9.03
CA MET A 71 6.38 13.64 -8.19
C MET A 71 7.20 13.68 -6.91
N LYS A 72 7.39 12.52 -6.25
CA LYS A 72 8.21 12.40 -5.04
C LYS A 72 9.69 12.69 -5.31
N GLU A 73 10.24 12.20 -6.42
CA GLU A 73 11.61 12.54 -6.85
C GLU A 73 11.78 14.05 -7.08
N MET A 74 10.79 14.70 -7.70
CA MET A 74 10.79 16.13 -8.03
C MET A 74 10.37 17.03 -6.84
N LYS A 75 10.00 16.46 -5.70
CA LYS A 75 9.46 17.17 -4.51
C LYS A 75 8.21 18.01 -4.83
N ILE A 76 7.32 17.48 -5.66
CA ILE A 76 6.02 18.07 -5.95
C ILE A 76 5.01 17.50 -4.96
N ASP A 77 4.65 18.28 -3.94
CA ASP A 77 3.75 17.83 -2.87
C ASP A 77 2.25 17.91 -3.25
N ASN A 78 1.91 18.62 -4.33
CA ASN A 78 0.53 18.90 -4.73
C ASN A 78 0.26 18.47 -6.19
N PHE A 79 -0.53 17.41 -6.39
CA PHE A 79 -0.93 16.94 -7.72
C PHE A 79 -1.91 17.88 -8.43
N ASN A 80 -2.49 18.87 -7.74
CA ASN A 80 -3.36 19.86 -8.38
C ASN A 80 -2.59 20.81 -9.31
N ASP A 81 -1.28 20.97 -9.10
CA ASP A 81 -0.41 21.82 -9.93
C ASP A 81 -0.04 21.16 -11.26
N LEU A 82 -0.31 19.85 -11.42
CA LEU A 82 -0.16 19.15 -12.70
C LEU A 82 -1.21 19.65 -13.70
N HIS A 83 -0.75 19.98 -14.91
CA HIS A 83 -1.60 20.36 -16.04
C HIS A 83 -2.22 19.12 -16.73
N ILE A 84 -2.99 18.36 -15.97
CA ILE A 84 -3.69 17.13 -16.39
C ILE A 84 -5.22 17.27 -16.27
N PRO A 85 -6.01 16.50 -17.05
CA PRO A 85 -7.46 16.44 -16.93
C PRO A 85 -7.96 16.21 -15.50
N LEU A 86 -9.08 16.86 -15.14
CA LEU A 86 -9.71 16.75 -13.82
C LEU A 86 -10.08 15.30 -13.45
N SER A 87 -10.47 14.47 -14.42
CA SER A 87 -10.72 13.04 -14.21
C SER A 87 -9.50 12.32 -13.66
N LEU A 88 -8.31 12.57 -14.21
CA LEU A 88 -7.06 12.00 -13.71
C LEU A 88 -6.70 12.57 -12.32
N LYS A 89 -7.04 13.82 -12.01
CA LYS A 89 -6.87 14.36 -10.64
C LYS A 89 -7.75 13.62 -9.62
N HIS A 90 -8.99 13.28 -9.99
CA HIS A 90 -9.86 12.45 -9.14
C HIS A 90 -9.33 11.02 -9.00
N ASP A 91 -8.88 10.40 -10.10
CA ASP A 91 -8.21 9.09 -10.04
C ASP A 91 -6.98 9.14 -9.11
N MET A 92 -6.21 10.23 -9.16
CA MET A 92 -5.01 10.43 -8.34
C MET A 92 -5.34 10.64 -6.87
N ALA A 93 -6.43 11.34 -6.56
CA ALA A 93 -6.91 11.50 -5.19
C ALA A 93 -7.45 10.17 -4.59
N ALA A 94 -8.07 9.32 -5.41
CA ALA A 94 -8.52 7.98 -5.01
C ALA A 94 -7.36 6.98 -4.89
N PHE A 95 -6.36 7.09 -5.76
CA PHE A 95 -5.17 6.24 -5.79
C PHE A 95 -4.03 6.83 -4.93
N LYS A 96 -4.20 6.87 -3.61
CA LYS A 96 -3.10 7.18 -2.68
C LYS A 96 -2.26 5.92 -2.42
N PRO A 97 -1.01 5.78 -2.91
CA PRO A 97 -0.23 4.56 -2.74
C PRO A 97 0.39 4.41 -1.34
N LEU A 98 0.17 5.38 -0.45
CA LEU A 98 0.98 5.65 0.74
C LEU A 98 0.19 5.91 2.04
N GLU A 99 -1.14 6.05 1.98
CA GLU A 99 -1.95 6.33 3.19
C GLU A 99 -2.52 5.06 3.83
N LEU A 100 -1.63 4.26 4.42
CA LEU A 100 -1.95 3.22 5.41
C LEU A 100 -0.92 3.15 6.56
N MET A 101 -0.22 4.25 6.86
CA MET A 101 0.68 4.37 8.02
C MET A 101 0.45 5.68 8.79
N LYS A 102 -0.68 5.75 9.50
CA LYS A 102 -0.92 6.67 10.63
C LYS A 102 -1.92 6.08 11.64
N THR A 103 -1.50 5.01 12.32
CA THR A 103 -2.06 4.57 13.61
C THR A 103 -0.93 4.00 14.46
#